data_AF-A0A9Q1BAA8-F1
#
_entry.id   AF-A0A9Q1BAA8-F1
#
_cell.length_a   1.000
_cell.length_b   1.000
_cell.length_c   1.000
_cell.angle_alpha   90.00
_cell.angle_beta   90.00
_cell.angle_gamma   90.00
#
_symmetry.space_group_name_H-M   'P 1'
#
loop_
_entity.id
_entity.type
_entity.pdbx_description
1 polymer ?
#
loop_
_entity_poly.entity_id
_entity_poly.type
_entity_poly.pdbx_seq_one_letter_code
_entity_poly.pdbx_strand_id
1 'polypeptide(L)'
;MCPNNRNDKACREFIDSIADNAKQTLAAEIFGAKDSGEIKPQLADIVELKSAAADGVLCALEAGITEVGLKDIESAKQKIVGCNFDEASVNMGKHNGVATKLKQKLGHHIVPLHCVAHNLEFAVLDAVGKNVEIRRFNENREQHL
;
A
#
# COMPACT_ATOMS: atom_id res chain seq x y z
N MET A 1 0.48 -26.98 6.24
CA MET A 1 1.66 -26.12 5.99
C MET A 1 2.71 -26.44 7.05
N CYS A 2 3.98 -26.55 6.65
CA CYS A 2 5.05 -27.12 7.48
C CYS A 2 5.51 -26.09 8.55
N PRO A 3 5.46 -26.38 9.87
CA PRO A 3 5.51 -25.34 10.91
C PRO A 3 6.88 -24.69 11.18
N ASN A 4 7.94 -25.08 10.48
CA ASN A 4 9.33 -24.75 10.87
C ASN A 4 10.17 -24.06 9.79
N ASN A 5 9.54 -23.48 8.77
CA ASN A 5 10.31 -22.72 7.79
C ASN A 5 10.60 -21.31 8.33
N ARG A 6 11.86 -21.04 8.67
CA ARG A 6 12.33 -19.74 9.20
C ARG A 6 11.94 -18.55 8.29
N ASN A 7 11.74 -18.82 7.00
CA ASN A 7 11.29 -17.87 6.00
C ASN A 7 9.81 -17.49 6.12
N ASP A 8 8.94 -18.40 6.58
CA ASP A 8 7.50 -18.12 6.76
C ASP A 8 7.27 -17.14 7.92
N LYS A 9 8.06 -17.28 9.00
CA LYS A 9 7.99 -16.37 10.15
C LYS A 9 8.46 -14.97 9.77
N ALA A 10 9.59 -14.86 9.05
CA ALA A 10 10.11 -13.58 8.58
C ALA A 10 9.17 -12.91 7.55
N CYS A 11 8.54 -13.68 6.65
CA CYS A 11 7.51 -13.15 5.75
C CYS A 11 6.28 -12.66 6.51
N ARG A 12 5.83 -13.38 7.55
CA ARG A 12 4.73 -12.93 8.40
C ARG A 12 5.08 -11.65 9.15
N GLU A 13 6.21 -11.61 9.82
CA GLU A 13 6.67 -10.42 10.56
C GLU A 13 6.84 -9.21 9.62
N PHE A 14 7.26 -9.41 8.37
CA PHE A 14 7.34 -8.36 7.35
C PHE A 14 5.96 -7.89 6.88
N ILE A 15 5.04 -8.82 6.59
CA ILE A 15 3.66 -8.50 6.18
C ILE A 15 2.90 -7.82 7.34
N ASP A 16 3.05 -8.33 8.55
CA ASP A 16 2.45 -7.79 9.77
C ASP A 16 3.05 -6.41 10.09
N SER A 17 4.36 -6.20 9.88
CA SER A 17 4.99 -4.88 9.98
C SER A 17 4.44 -3.89 8.95
N ILE A 18 4.25 -4.30 7.68
CA ILE A 18 3.62 -3.44 6.67
C ILE A 18 2.17 -3.14 7.06
N ALA A 19 1.42 -4.14 7.52
CA ALA A 19 0.02 -4.00 7.91
C ALA A 19 -0.18 -3.16 9.19
N ASP A 20 0.72 -3.26 10.16
CA ASP A 20 0.68 -2.48 11.40
C ASP A 20 1.21 -1.05 11.21
N ASN A 21 2.26 -0.86 10.40
CA ASN A 21 2.74 0.49 10.05
C ASN A 21 1.70 1.26 9.21
N ALA A 22 0.90 0.57 8.39
CA ALA A 22 -0.18 1.17 7.62
C ALA A 22 -1.29 1.82 8.48
N LYS A 23 -1.32 1.59 9.81
CA LYS A 23 -2.36 2.15 10.69
C LYS A 23 -2.09 3.60 11.11
N GLN A 24 -0.84 4.09 11.09
CA GLN A 24 -0.49 5.46 11.54
C GLN A 24 0.66 6.13 10.78
N THR A 25 1.34 5.41 9.89
CA THR A 25 2.53 5.90 9.20
C THR A 25 2.39 5.63 7.71
N LEU A 26 2.73 6.60 6.88
CA LEU A 26 2.77 6.40 5.44
C LEU A 26 4.19 6.02 5.03
N ALA A 27 4.39 4.77 4.62
CA ALA A 27 5.57 4.40 3.85
C ALA A 27 5.30 4.72 2.37
N ALA A 28 6.06 5.66 1.81
CA ALA A 28 5.98 6.00 0.40
C ALA A 28 7.15 5.35 -0.35
N GLU A 29 6.87 4.31 -1.12
CA GLU A 29 7.84 3.71 -2.03
C GLU A 29 7.69 4.30 -3.44
N ILE A 30 8.80 4.76 -4.01
CA ILE A 30 8.83 5.33 -5.35
C ILE A 30 9.66 4.42 -6.25
N PHE A 31 9.04 3.92 -7.32
CA PHE A 31 9.71 3.10 -8.33
C PHE A 31 10.17 3.99 -9.48
N GLY A 32 11.48 4.13 -9.64
CA GLY A 32 12.08 4.82 -10.78
C GLY A 32 12.51 3.83 -11.87
N ALA A 33 12.10 4.06 -13.11
CA ALA A 33 12.69 3.39 -14.27
C ALA A 33 13.78 4.31 -14.86
N LYS A 34 14.99 3.79 -15.08
CA LYS A 34 16.01 4.50 -15.87
C LYS A 34 15.81 4.20 -17.36
N ASP A 35 16.40 5.03 -18.22
CA ASP A 35 16.41 4.88 -19.68
C ASP A 35 16.90 3.51 -20.16
N SER A 36 17.62 2.76 -19.32
CA SER A 36 18.06 1.39 -19.56
C SER A 36 16.95 0.33 -19.48
N GLY A 37 15.72 0.71 -19.10
CA GLY A 37 14.62 -0.23 -18.82
C GLY A 37 14.74 -0.94 -17.46
N GLU A 38 15.79 -0.64 -16.70
CA GLU A 38 15.98 -1.17 -15.35
C GLU A 38 15.09 -0.40 -14.36
N ILE A 39 14.20 -1.12 -13.67
CA ILE A 39 13.39 -0.60 -12.57
C ILE A 39 14.22 -0.68 -11.29
N LYS A 40 14.47 0.47 -10.66
CA LYS A 40 15.14 0.54 -9.36
C LYS A 40 14.13 1.01 -8.31
N PRO A 41 13.68 0.11 -7.41
CA PRO A 41 12.86 0.53 -6.28
C PRO A 41 13.69 1.41 -5.34
N GLN A 42 13.10 2.51 -4.88
CA GLN A 42 13.68 3.35 -3.85
C GLN A 42 12.59 3.69 -2.84
N LEU A 43 12.84 3.37 -1.57
CA LEU A 43 12.03 3.91 -0.48
C LEU A 43 12.29 5.41 -0.42
N ALA A 44 11.24 6.22 -0.50
CA ALA A 44 11.38 7.66 -0.42
C ALA A 44 11.54 8.09 1.03
N ASP A 45 10.53 7.80 1.85
CA ASP A 45 10.56 8.05 3.29
C ASP A 45 9.42 7.29 3.99
N ILE A 46 9.51 7.21 5.33
CA ILE A 46 8.44 6.80 6.22
C ILE A 46 8.01 8.02 7.03
N VAL A 47 6.87 8.60 6.66
CA VAL A 47 6.42 9.88 7.20
C VAL A 47 5.29 9.67 8.18
N GLU A 48 5.42 10.26 9.37
CA GLU A 48 4.35 10.29 10.36
C GLU A 48 3.17 11.16 9.87
N LEU A 49 1.95 10.62 10.00
CA LEU A 49 0.77 11.31 9.53
C LEU A 49 0.25 12.31 10.57
N LYS A 50 0.16 13.58 10.17
CA LYS A 50 -0.56 14.61 10.95
C LYS A 50 -2.06 14.35 11.03
N SER A 51 -2.59 13.60 10.07
CA SER A 51 -4.00 13.18 10.00
C SER A 51 -4.12 11.96 9.11
N ALA A 52 -4.95 11.00 9.52
CA ALA A 52 -5.27 9.82 8.71
C ALA A 52 -6.26 10.14 7.56
N ALA A 53 -6.73 11.37 7.42
CA ALA A 53 -7.53 11.79 6.27
C ALA A 53 -6.68 11.93 5.01
N ALA A 54 -7.32 11.88 3.84
CA ALA A 54 -6.63 11.93 2.54
C ALA A 54 -5.71 13.16 2.38
N ASP A 55 -6.08 14.32 2.94
CA ASP A 55 -5.23 15.52 2.89
C ASP A 55 -3.96 15.37 3.74
N GLY A 56 -4.06 14.68 4.89
CA GLY A 56 -2.90 14.37 5.73
C GLY A 56 -1.95 13.40 5.06
N VAL A 57 -2.49 12.36 4.40
CA VAL A 57 -1.71 11.41 3.60
C VAL A 57 -1.04 12.09 2.41
N LEU A 58 -1.76 12.96 1.69
CA LEU A 58 -1.19 13.70 0.56
C LEU A 58 -0.07 14.65 1.01
N CYS A 59 -0.24 15.33 2.15
CA CYS A 59 0.80 16.18 2.73
C CYS A 59 2.06 15.37 3.09
N ALA A 60 1.90 14.15 3.61
CA ALA A 60 3.01 13.26 3.88
C ALA A 60 3.71 12.76 2.60
N LEU A 61 2.96 12.46 1.54
CA LEU A 61 3.54 12.13 0.22
C LEU A 61 4.39 13.28 -0.33
N GLU A 62 3.91 14.51 -0.22
CA GLU A 62 4.65 15.71 -0.67
C GLU A 62 5.94 15.93 0.12
N ALA A 63 5.97 15.56 1.40
CA ALA A 63 7.19 15.60 2.20
C ALA A 63 8.17 14.49 1.80
N GLY A 64 7.70 13.24 1.64
CA GLY A 64 8.60 12.12 1.30
C GLY A 64 9.22 12.23 -0.10
N ILE A 65 8.53 12.85 -1.06
CA ILE A 65 9.03 12.93 -2.44
C ILE A 65 10.32 13.76 -2.57
N THR A 66 10.58 14.68 -1.63
CA THR A 66 11.82 15.47 -1.63
C THR A 66 13.06 14.65 -1.36
N GLU A 67 12.93 13.56 -0.61
CA GLU A 67 14.04 12.67 -0.26
C GLU A 67 14.58 11.86 -1.44
N VAL A 68 13.77 11.69 -2.50
CA VAL A 68 14.21 11.04 -3.76
C VAL A 68 14.71 12.03 -4.81
N GLY A 69 15.00 13.27 -4.40
CA GLY A 69 15.54 14.30 -5.30
C GLY A 69 14.51 14.90 -6.26
N LEU A 70 13.21 14.70 -6.00
CA LEU A 70 12.13 15.39 -6.69
C LEU A 70 11.71 16.61 -5.88
N LYS A 71 11.61 17.78 -6.50
CA LYS A 71 11.33 19.02 -5.76
C LYS A 71 9.95 19.03 -5.09
N ASP A 72 8.94 18.60 -5.83
CA ASP A 72 7.55 18.49 -5.39
C ASP A 72 6.78 17.61 -6.39
N ILE A 73 5.57 17.19 -6.01
CA ILE A 73 4.72 16.33 -6.84
C ILE A 73 4.38 16.98 -8.19
N GLU A 74 4.06 18.28 -8.21
CA GLU A 74 3.64 19.01 -9.42
C GLU A 74 4.77 19.12 -10.46
N SER A 75 5.97 19.46 -10.02
CA SER A 75 7.17 19.53 -10.86
C SER A 75 7.60 18.14 -11.38
N ALA A 76 7.23 17.08 -10.66
CA ALA A 76 7.45 15.69 -11.07
C ALA A 76 6.29 15.12 -11.90
N LYS A 77 5.27 15.91 -12.28
CA LYS A 77 4.07 15.45 -12.99
C LYS A 77 4.32 14.57 -14.22
N GLN A 78 5.34 14.88 -15.02
CA GLN A 78 5.69 14.08 -16.21
C GLN A 78 6.48 12.80 -15.87
N LYS A 79 7.01 12.69 -14.66
CA LYS A 79 7.78 11.55 -14.16
C LYS A 79 6.92 10.56 -13.39
N ILE A 80 5.82 11.02 -12.80
CA ILE A 80 4.87 10.17 -12.07
C ILE A 80 3.86 9.61 -13.07
N VAL A 81 3.79 8.30 -13.16
CA VAL A 81 2.90 7.58 -14.10
C VAL A 81 1.74 6.86 -13.41
N GLY A 82 1.84 6.63 -12.09
CA GLY A 82 0.83 5.91 -11.34
C GLY A 82 1.07 5.94 -9.84
N CYS A 83 0.11 5.40 -9.11
CA CYS A 83 0.16 5.20 -7.66
C CYS A 83 -0.52 3.88 -7.30
N ASN A 84 -0.08 3.24 -6.23
CA ASN A 84 -0.71 2.03 -5.69
C ASN A 84 -1.10 2.28 -4.24
N PHE A 85 -2.33 1.97 -3.87
CA PHE A 85 -2.81 2.06 -2.49
C PHE A 85 -3.70 0.88 -2.15
N ASP A 86 -3.92 0.64 -0.85
CA ASP A 86 -4.98 -0.25 -0.38
C ASP A 86 -6.38 0.26 -0.77
N GLU A 87 -7.40 -0.57 -0.57
CA GLU A 87 -8.78 -0.22 -0.94
C GLU A 87 -9.47 0.71 0.06
N ALA A 88 -8.76 1.26 1.05
CA ALA A 88 -9.35 2.18 2.01
C ALA A 88 -9.93 3.42 1.31
N SER A 89 -11.09 3.88 1.76
CA SER A 89 -11.79 5.03 1.16
C SER A 89 -10.96 6.32 1.23
N VAL A 90 -10.10 6.45 2.23
CA VAL A 90 -9.12 7.54 2.35
C VAL A 90 -8.14 7.55 1.18
N ASN A 91 -7.75 6.39 0.67
CA ASN A 91 -6.78 6.28 -0.42
C ASN A 91 -7.47 6.27 -1.79
N MET A 92 -8.48 5.42 -1.96
CA MET A 92 -9.11 5.12 -3.25
C MET A 92 -10.49 5.76 -3.45
N GLY A 93 -10.96 6.57 -2.50
CA GLY A 93 -12.27 7.22 -2.56
C GLY A 93 -12.47 8.07 -3.81
N LYS A 94 -13.60 7.85 -4.51
CA LYS A 94 -13.95 8.49 -5.79
C LYS A 94 -13.95 10.02 -5.79
N HIS A 95 -14.26 10.63 -4.65
CA HIS A 95 -14.44 12.08 -4.56
C HIS A 95 -13.31 12.79 -3.80
N ASN A 96 -12.81 12.16 -2.73
CA ASN A 96 -11.86 12.81 -1.83
C ASN A 96 -10.69 11.90 -1.41
N GLY A 97 -10.51 10.76 -2.08
CA GLY A 97 -9.37 9.88 -1.80
C GLY A 97 -8.05 10.46 -2.30
N VAL A 98 -6.93 9.98 -1.75
CA VAL A 98 -5.57 10.38 -2.15
C VAL A 98 -5.36 10.20 -3.66
N ALA A 99 -5.76 9.06 -4.24
CA ALA A 99 -5.65 8.81 -5.67
C ALA A 99 -6.45 9.82 -6.52
N THR A 100 -7.63 10.21 -6.06
CA THR A 100 -8.47 11.23 -6.71
C THR A 100 -7.81 12.60 -6.64
N LYS A 101 -7.26 12.98 -5.49
CA LYS A 101 -6.53 14.24 -5.32
C LYS A 101 -5.26 14.28 -6.17
N LEU A 102 -4.50 13.19 -6.22
CA LEU A 102 -3.33 13.06 -7.09
C LEU A 102 -3.71 13.20 -8.58
N LYS A 103 -4.81 12.59 -9.03
CA LYS A 103 -5.33 12.80 -10.40
C LYS A 103 -5.72 14.25 -10.67
N GLN A 104 -6.32 14.94 -9.72
CA GLN A 104 -6.70 16.35 -9.88
C GLN A 104 -5.46 17.25 -10.01
N LYS A 105 -4.43 16.99 -9.20
CA LYS A 105 -3.14 17.68 -9.20
C LYS A 105 -2.33 17.39 -10.47
N LEU A 106 -2.04 16.11 -10.68
CA LEU A 106 -1.13 15.64 -11.73
C LEU A 106 -1.81 15.47 -13.08
N GLY A 107 -3.13 15.37 -13.16
CA GLY A 107 -3.87 15.17 -14.41
C GLY A 107 -4.24 13.71 -14.68
N HIS A 108 -4.91 13.49 -15.81
CA HIS A 108 -5.57 12.22 -16.14
C HIS A 108 -4.64 11.09 -16.56
N HIS A 109 -3.33 11.34 -16.77
CA HIS A 109 -2.37 10.30 -17.14
C HIS A 109 -1.96 9.41 -15.96
N ILE A 110 -2.24 9.82 -14.73
CA ILE A 110 -1.95 9.01 -13.54
C ILE A 110 -2.88 7.81 -13.47
N VAL A 111 -2.29 6.62 -13.38
CA VAL A 111 -3.00 5.35 -13.21
C VAL A 111 -2.97 4.92 -11.74
N PRO A 112 -4.06 5.05 -10.98
CA PRO A 112 -4.18 4.49 -9.65
C PRO A 112 -4.51 3.01 -9.75
N LEU A 113 -3.75 2.22 -9.00
CA LEU A 113 -3.85 0.78 -8.93
C LEU A 113 -4.25 0.37 -7.52
N HIS A 114 -5.08 -0.66 -7.43
CA HIS A 114 -5.40 -1.31 -6.16
C HIS A 114 -4.23 -2.20 -5.73
N CYS A 115 -3.97 -2.28 -4.44
CA CYS A 115 -2.98 -3.18 -3.88
C CYS A 115 -3.41 -4.64 -4.10
N VAL A 116 -2.63 -5.38 -4.90
CA VAL A 116 -2.91 -6.78 -5.22
C VAL A 116 -2.92 -7.65 -3.96
N ALA A 117 -2.06 -7.36 -2.98
CA ALA A 117 -2.00 -8.09 -1.73
C ALA A 117 -3.30 -7.94 -0.93
N HIS A 118 -3.86 -6.73 -0.86
CA HIS A 118 -5.13 -6.50 -0.17
C HIS A 118 -6.32 -7.15 -0.89
N ASN A 119 -6.32 -7.12 -2.22
CA ASN A 119 -7.35 -7.80 -3.01
C ASN A 119 -7.28 -9.33 -2.83
N LEU A 120 -6.08 -9.89 -2.72
CA LEU A 120 -5.89 -11.31 -2.41
C LEU A 120 -6.35 -11.64 -1.00
N GLU A 121 -5.99 -10.81 -0.02
CA GLU A 121 -6.44 -10.94 1.37
C GLU A 121 -7.98 -10.97 1.44
N PHE A 122 -8.65 -10.02 0.78
CA PHE A 122 -10.11 -10.00 0.70
C PHE A 122 -10.70 -11.23 0.02
N ALA A 123 -10.11 -11.70 -1.08
CA ALA A 123 -10.58 -12.92 -1.74
C ALA A 123 -10.48 -14.15 -0.82
N VAL A 124 -9.40 -14.25 -0.05
CA VAL A 124 -9.21 -15.33 0.93
C VAL A 124 -10.20 -15.21 2.09
N LEU A 125 -10.34 -14.02 2.68
CA LEU A 125 -11.28 -13.77 3.78
C LEU A 125 -12.73 -14.05 3.36
N ASP A 126 -13.10 -13.65 2.15
CA ASP A 126 -14.42 -13.91 1.58
C ASP A 126 -14.65 -15.43 1.38
N ALA A 127 -13.67 -16.14 0.84
CA ALA A 127 -13.75 -17.59 0.67
C ALA A 127 -13.87 -18.33 2.02
N VAL A 128 -13.13 -17.91 3.05
CA VAL A 128 -13.22 -18.47 4.41
C VAL A 128 -14.58 -18.18 5.04
N GLY A 129 -15.07 -16.94 4.92
CA GLY A 129 -16.35 -16.52 5.48
C GLY A 129 -17.55 -17.24 4.87
N LYS A 130 -17.49 -17.54 3.56
CA LYS A 130 -18.58 -18.18 2.81
C LYS A 130 -18.56 -19.71 2.87
N ASN A 131 -17.41 -20.34 3.16
CA ASN A 131 -17.30 -21.80 3.23
C ASN A 131 -17.25 -22.30 4.67
N VAL A 132 -18.38 -22.85 5.15
CA VAL A 132 -18.54 -23.35 6.53
C VAL A 132 -17.48 -24.38 6.91
N GLU A 133 -17.07 -25.26 5.99
CA GLU A 133 -16.06 -26.28 6.26
C GLU A 133 -14.66 -25.69 6.45
N ILE A 134 -14.30 -24.66 5.67
CA ILE A 134 -13.03 -23.93 5.83
C ILE A 134 -13.05 -23.15 7.15
N ARG A 135 -14.19 -22.53 7.50
CA ARG A 135 -14.37 -21.82 8.75
C ARG A 135 -14.19 -22.73 9.97
N ARG A 136 -14.85 -23.90 9.97
CA ARG A 136 -14.72 -24.92 11.02
C ARG A 136 -13.29 -25.45 11.16
N PHE A 137 -12.61 -25.68 10.04
CA PHE A 137 -11.21 -26.10 10.06
C PHE A 137 -10.30 -25.06 10.73
N ASN A 138 -10.54 -23.76 10.49
CA ASN A 138 -9.78 -22.68 11.13
C ASN A 138 -10.10 -22.56 12.63
N GLU A 139 -11.38 -22.59 13.02
CA GLU A 139 -11.81 -22.51 14.43
C GLU A 139 -11.22 -23.66 15.27
N ASN A 140 -11.15 -24.88 14.72
CA ASN A 140 -10.60 -26.05 15.41
C ASN A 140 -9.06 -26.02 15.56
N ARG A 141 -8.35 -25.25 14.71
CA ARG A 141 -6.90 -25.09 14.82
C ARG A 141 -6.48 -24.15 15.94
N GLU A 142 -7.30 -23.16 16.28
CA GLU A 142 -7.02 -22.23 17.38
C GLU A 142 -7.20 -22.88 18.76
N GLN A 143 -7.95 -23.99 18.86
CA GLN A 143 -8.14 -24.74 20.10
C GLN A 143 -6.97 -25.69 20.46
N HIS A 144 -5.98 -25.82 19.58
CA HIS A 144 -4.83 -26.73 19.75
C HIS A 144 -3.47 -26.01 19.72
N LEU A 145 -3.51 -24.68 19.82
CA LEU A 145 -2.37 -23.82 20.16
C LEU A 145 -2.58 -23.27 21.58
#